data_AF-Q6BT44-F1
#
_entry.id   AF-Q6BT44-F1
#
_cell.length_a   1.000
_cell.length_b   1.000
_cell.length_c   1.000
_cell.angle_alpha   90.00
_cell.angle_beta   90.00
_cell.angle_gamma   90.00
#
_symmetry.space_group_name_H-M   'P 1'
#
loop_
_entity.id
_entity.type
_entity.pdbx_description
1 polymer ?
#
loop_
_entity_poly.entity_id
_entity_poly.type
_entity_poly.pdbx_seq_one_letter_code
_entity_poly.pdbx_strand_id
1 'polypeptide(L)'
;MAGVNIRNKIDFAPGENHIAIRYPNKCYYVPEIFHMAPTDGKIIPLFISDINRSRSILEVYGSKGFEKYMNNFIMINNYPVKRVKITGKVIGESYKDYSEWGERNPKNYVLVALDDFSSDRMSIIEVKVKEALYLSAGLVFNGSYGKIIEAVGVVNELSNKRELLADYISIIGSNDELDLEIESWKEKLEFRNSILCRPWIYESPKLGQTPMTYSEPKLLRKDFNRKKFKEGLDIFDAEGAVSPSIFREDSILLRQHSESCQDVIDLTDPIEVDEALETNKEPEANEELEVNEVPEVIESEPEELEVNEDPEVIESEPEEIDDPLLPDSEIQILEVNQVHSLDNEAETPVQVFEEFQLTLEFIVWILNHGQSPFKLADIYNNSKIRHLLESLTNVKLLSRRLNSNEQYNIKHTKHEIFHTTRHLLHINYRLIGVSRNQDVNPHNLFQLADHLRYCLNVLKLHKINEDKTTVLNVESYMGIFKIHSNNLIGNVDYKLINAIVDWILTNEFNERKKWKYDSKVIEWSYIG
;
A
#
# COMPACT_ATOMS: atom_id res chain seq x y z
N MET A 1 26.84 -6.94 9.64
CA MET A 1 26.73 -7.85 8.46
C MET A 1 26.61 -6.98 7.23
N ALA A 2 27.56 -7.08 6.29
CA ALA A 2 27.63 -6.24 5.11
C ALA A 2 26.49 -6.56 4.13
N GLY A 3 25.75 -5.54 3.70
CA GLY A 3 24.68 -5.67 2.72
C GLY A 3 25.24 -5.99 1.34
N VAL A 4 25.15 -7.26 0.95
CA VAL A 4 25.43 -7.68 -0.42
C VAL A 4 24.30 -7.16 -1.29
N ASN A 5 24.61 -6.18 -2.15
CA ASN A 5 23.70 -5.61 -3.13
C ASN A 5 23.54 -6.63 -4.27
N ILE A 6 22.66 -7.62 -4.07
CA ILE A 6 22.33 -8.64 -5.08
C ILE A 6 21.49 -7.95 -6.16
N ARG A 7 22.14 -7.53 -7.26
CA ARG A 7 21.41 -7.19 -8.49
C ARG A 7 20.66 -8.44 -8.94
N ASN A 8 19.32 -8.41 -8.84
CA ASN A 8 18.41 -9.45 -9.33
C ASN A 8 18.57 -9.59 -10.85
N LYS A 9 19.59 -10.31 -11.30
CA LYS A 9 19.79 -10.65 -12.71
C LYS A 9 18.97 -11.90 -12.98
N ILE A 10 17.96 -11.78 -13.85
CA ILE A 10 17.19 -12.92 -14.34
C ILE A 10 18.19 -13.86 -15.03
N ASP A 11 18.38 -15.04 -14.46
CA ASP A 11 19.35 -16.01 -14.94
C ASP A 11 18.70 -16.91 -15.98
N PHE A 12 18.92 -16.59 -17.26
CA PHE A 12 18.58 -17.48 -18.38
C PHE A 12 19.75 -18.42 -18.68
N ALA A 13 20.31 -19.09 -17.67
CA ALA A 13 21.34 -20.10 -17.91
C ALA A 13 20.76 -21.21 -18.81
N PRO A 14 21.39 -21.50 -19.97
CA PRO A 14 20.90 -22.52 -20.89
C PRO A 14 20.87 -23.89 -20.19
N GLY A 15 19.67 -24.46 -20.05
CA GLY A 15 19.44 -25.77 -19.41
C GLY A 15 18.48 -25.76 -18.22
N GLU A 16 18.27 -24.61 -17.56
CA GLU A 16 17.39 -24.51 -16.39
C GLU A 16 16.27 -23.47 -16.59
N ASN A 17 15.56 -23.57 -17.73
CA ASN A 17 14.46 -22.66 -18.12
C ASN A 17 13.29 -22.60 -17.12
N HIS A 18 13.26 -23.50 -16.14
CA HIS A 18 12.23 -23.57 -15.10
C HIS A 18 12.53 -22.67 -13.89
N ILE A 19 13.74 -22.08 -13.80
CA ILE A 19 14.13 -21.15 -12.74
C ILE A 19 14.05 -19.72 -13.27
N ALA A 20 13.32 -18.86 -12.55
CA ALA A 20 13.22 -17.44 -12.86
C ALA A 20 14.29 -16.61 -12.15
N ILE A 21 14.52 -16.87 -10.86
CA ILE A 21 15.48 -16.12 -10.02
C ILE A 21 16.18 -17.08 -9.05
N ARG A 22 17.50 -16.93 -8.93
CA ARG A 22 18.30 -17.65 -7.93
C ARG A 22 18.67 -16.74 -6.76
N TYR A 23 18.47 -17.27 -5.56
CA TYR A 23 19.07 -16.76 -4.32
C TYR A 23 20.01 -17.83 -3.75
N PRO A 24 20.96 -17.46 -2.87
CA PRO A 24 21.94 -18.40 -2.32
C PRO A 24 21.34 -19.68 -1.73
N ASN A 25 20.15 -19.58 -1.11
CA ASN A 25 19.51 -20.67 -0.39
C ASN A 25 18.17 -21.13 -1.00
N LYS A 26 17.72 -20.54 -2.12
CA LYS A 26 16.44 -20.89 -2.74
C LYS A 26 16.34 -20.40 -4.17
N CYS A 27 15.52 -21.06 -4.97
CA CYS A 27 15.17 -20.63 -6.33
C CYS A 27 13.69 -20.28 -6.41
N TYR A 28 13.37 -19.21 -7.12
CA TYR A 28 12.01 -18.91 -7.55
C TYR A 28 11.83 -19.46 -8.95
N TYR A 29 10.80 -20.26 -9.14
CA TYR A 29 10.55 -20.96 -10.38
C TYR A 29 9.61 -20.17 -11.29
N VAL A 30 9.63 -20.49 -12.58
CA VAL A 30 8.72 -19.87 -13.54
C VAL A 30 7.25 -20.24 -13.23
N PRO A 31 6.28 -19.32 -13.42
CA PRO A 31 4.89 -19.58 -13.05
C PRO A 31 4.23 -20.79 -13.73
N GLU A 32 4.75 -21.22 -14.86
CA GLU A 32 4.30 -22.39 -15.62
C GLU A 32 4.40 -23.66 -14.79
N ILE A 33 5.30 -23.74 -13.81
CA ILE A 33 5.45 -24.93 -12.96
C ILE A 33 4.76 -24.79 -11.59
N PHE A 34 4.00 -23.72 -11.33
CA PHE A 34 3.33 -23.54 -10.03
C PHE A 34 2.36 -24.68 -9.70
N HIS A 35 1.71 -25.26 -10.71
CA HIS A 35 0.84 -26.42 -10.55
C HIS A 35 1.55 -27.69 -10.02
N MET A 36 2.88 -27.71 -10.04
CA MET A 36 3.70 -28.77 -9.47
C MET A 36 4.10 -28.49 -8.02
N ALA A 37 3.82 -27.29 -7.49
CA ALA A 37 4.09 -26.96 -6.10
C ALA A 37 3.13 -27.73 -5.18
N PRO A 38 3.58 -28.21 -4.01
CA PRO A 38 2.72 -28.95 -3.08
C PRO A 38 1.60 -28.09 -2.48
N THR A 39 1.68 -26.76 -2.65
CA THR A 39 0.73 -25.75 -2.21
C THR A 39 -0.35 -25.42 -3.24
N ASP A 40 -0.19 -25.83 -4.51
CA ASP A 40 -1.17 -25.52 -5.55
C ASP A 40 -2.46 -26.32 -5.37
N GLY A 41 -3.60 -25.70 -5.69
CA GLY A 41 -4.93 -26.29 -5.54
C GLY A 41 -5.39 -26.54 -4.11
N LYS A 42 -4.55 -26.27 -3.10
CA LYS A 42 -4.87 -26.49 -1.68
C LYS A 42 -5.16 -25.19 -0.96
N ILE A 43 -5.97 -25.29 0.09
CA ILE A 43 -6.19 -24.22 1.06
C ILE A 43 -5.11 -24.37 2.13
N ILE A 44 -4.27 -23.35 2.27
CA ILE A 44 -3.10 -23.42 3.16
C ILE A 44 -3.38 -22.72 4.49
N PRO A 45 -3.32 -23.41 5.64
CA PRO A 45 -3.42 -22.76 6.95
C PRO A 45 -2.16 -21.93 7.20
N LEU A 46 -2.33 -20.63 7.48
CA LEU A 46 -1.21 -19.71 7.67
C LEU A 46 -1.40 -18.81 8.89
N PHE A 47 -0.28 -18.38 9.44
CA PHE A 47 -0.24 -17.22 10.33
C PHE A 47 -0.41 -15.93 9.53
N ILE A 48 -1.13 -14.97 10.12
CA ILE A 48 -1.32 -13.64 9.53
C ILE A 48 0.03 -12.93 9.36
N SER A 49 0.96 -13.12 10.31
CA SER A 49 2.33 -12.59 10.19
C SER A 49 3.10 -13.15 8.99
N ASP A 50 2.89 -14.41 8.62
CA ASP A 50 3.53 -15.00 7.44
C ASP A 50 2.92 -14.42 6.15
N ILE A 51 1.62 -14.16 6.14
CA ILE A 51 0.94 -13.46 5.03
C ILE A 51 1.49 -12.04 4.90
N ASN A 52 1.54 -11.28 5.98
CA ASN A 52 1.98 -9.88 5.95
C ASN A 52 3.47 -9.71 5.61
N ARG A 53 4.31 -10.71 5.89
CA ARG A 53 5.75 -10.72 5.55
C ARG A 53 6.07 -11.32 4.18
N SER A 54 5.08 -11.91 3.51
CA SER A 54 5.33 -12.63 2.26
C SER A 54 5.69 -11.66 1.12
N ARG A 55 6.34 -12.13 0.06
CA ARG A 55 6.66 -11.26 -1.09
C ARG A 55 5.53 -11.28 -2.10
N SER A 56 5.27 -10.15 -2.72
CA SER A 56 4.29 -10.10 -3.81
C SER A 56 4.85 -10.76 -5.07
N ILE A 57 3.98 -11.28 -5.94
CA ILE A 57 4.42 -11.80 -7.25
C ILE A 57 5.13 -10.71 -8.04
N LEU A 58 4.64 -9.46 -7.98
CA LEU A 58 5.21 -8.34 -8.72
C LEU A 58 6.64 -8.04 -8.27
N GLU A 59 6.92 -8.12 -6.96
CA GLU A 59 8.27 -7.97 -6.42
C GLU A 59 9.23 -9.05 -6.91
N VAL A 60 8.75 -10.30 -7.05
CA VAL A 60 9.59 -11.42 -7.47
C VAL A 60 9.75 -11.46 -8.99
N TYR A 61 8.66 -11.33 -9.76
CA TYR A 61 8.66 -11.61 -11.20
C TYR A 61 8.54 -10.36 -12.08
N GLY A 62 8.40 -9.17 -11.49
CA GLY A 62 8.23 -7.91 -12.22
C GLY A 62 7.04 -7.95 -13.18
N SER A 63 7.23 -7.47 -14.40
CA SER A 63 6.18 -7.42 -15.44
C SER A 63 5.67 -8.81 -15.85
N LYS A 64 6.53 -9.85 -15.85
CA LYS A 64 6.08 -11.24 -16.10
C LYS A 64 5.15 -11.75 -15.01
N GLY A 65 5.28 -11.17 -13.82
CA GLY A 65 4.38 -11.42 -12.71
C GLY A 65 2.97 -10.89 -12.93
N PHE A 66 2.74 -9.95 -13.84
CA PHE A 66 1.47 -9.24 -13.96
C PHE A 66 0.27 -10.16 -14.29
N GLU A 67 0.42 -11.08 -15.25
CA GLU A 67 -0.63 -12.06 -15.59
C GLU A 67 -0.98 -12.98 -14.42
N LYS A 68 -0.01 -13.26 -13.54
CA LYS A 68 -0.19 -14.12 -12.36
C LYS A 68 -0.59 -13.33 -11.12
N TYR A 69 -0.22 -12.05 -11.05
CA TYR A 69 -0.70 -11.11 -10.06
C TYR A 69 -2.21 -10.94 -10.18
N MET A 70 -2.74 -10.92 -11.41
CA MET A 70 -4.19 -11.02 -11.67
C MET A 70 -4.82 -12.32 -11.14
N ASN A 71 -4.02 -13.35 -10.85
CA ASN A 71 -4.46 -14.60 -10.23
C ASN A 71 -4.24 -14.66 -8.71
N ASN A 72 -3.82 -13.54 -8.09
CA ASN A 72 -3.71 -13.33 -6.65
C ASN A 72 -2.88 -14.40 -5.90
N PHE A 73 -1.72 -14.80 -6.42
CA PHE A 73 -0.77 -15.57 -5.60
C PHE A 73 0.05 -14.65 -4.70
N ILE A 74 0.50 -15.20 -3.59
CA ILE A 74 1.55 -14.65 -2.74
C ILE A 74 2.72 -15.64 -2.64
N MET A 75 3.93 -15.12 -2.40
CA MET A 75 5.13 -15.94 -2.30
C MET A 75 5.58 -16.07 -0.84
N ILE A 76 5.37 -17.25 -0.25
CA ILE A 76 5.86 -17.58 1.10
C ILE A 76 7.09 -18.44 0.97
N ASN A 77 8.23 -17.92 1.46
CA ASN A 77 9.56 -18.45 1.17
C ASN A 77 9.85 -18.47 -0.35
N ASN A 78 9.54 -19.56 -1.05
CA ASN A 78 9.49 -19.64 -2.52
C ASN A 78 8.31 -20.48 -3.03
N TYR A 79 7.33 -20.78 -2.17
CA TYR A 79 6.10 -21.47 -2.54
C TYR A 79 5.08 -20.48 -3.08
N PRO A 80 4.44 -20.77 -4.23
CA PRO A 80 3.27 -20.04 -4.68
C PRO A 80 2.05 -20.47 -3.86
N VAL A 81 1.40 -19.53 -3.19
CA VAL A 81 0.18 -19.79 -2.41
C VAL A 81 -0.95 -18.94 -2.96
N LYS A 82 -2.06 -19.59 -3.34
CA LYS A 82 -3.24 -18.93 -3.92
C LYS A 82 -4.37 -18.74 -2.92
N ARG A 83 -4.72 -19.81 -2.21
CA ARG A 83 -5.82 -19.82 -1.24
C ARG A 83 -5.27 -20.06 0.16
N VAL A 84 -5.70 -19.24 1.09
CA VAL A 84 -5.23 -19.27 2.48
C VAL A 84 -6.40 -19.45 3.42
N LYS A 85 -6.14 -20.12 4.54
CA LYS A 85 -7.03 -20.24 5.69
C LYS A 85 -6.38 -19.53 6.86
N ILE A 86 -7.08 -18.57 7.43
CA ILE A 86 -6.66 -17.87 8.64
C ILE A 86 -7.72 -18.03 9.71
N THR A 87 -7.27 -18.07 10.95
CA THR A 87 -8.10 -18.17 12.14
C THR A 87 -7.61 -17.13 13.13
N GLY A 88 -8.52 -16.35 13.71
CA GLY A 88 -8.17 -15.28 14.65
C GLY A 88 -9.41 -14.67 15.30
N LYS A 89 -9.19 -13.80 16.29
CA LYS A 89 -10.24 -13.05 16.98
C LYS A 89 -10.62 -11.80 16.20
N VAL A 90 -11.92 -11.52 16.17
CA VAL A 90 -12.47 -10.27 15.62
C VAL A 90 -12.14 -9.13 16.56
N ILE A 91 -11.32 -8.18 16.11
CA ILE A 91 -10.92 -6.99 16.88
C ILE A 91 -11.64 -5.71 16.42
N GLY A 92 -12.25 -5.72 15.24
CA GLY A 92 -12.95 -4.57 14.71
C GLY A 92 -13.73 -4.89 13.45
N GLU A 93 -14.76 -4.08 13.18
CA GLU A 93 -15.66 -4.27 12.05
C GLU A 93 -15.97 -2.92 11.41
N SER A 94 -15.97 -2.87 10.07
CA SER A 94 -16.40 -1.71 9.31
C SER A 94 -17.31 -2.17 8.18
N TYR A 95 -18.49 -1.56 8.06
CA TYR A 95 -19.46 -1.88 7.05
C TYR A 95 -19.45 -0.85 5.93
N LYS A 96 -19.47 -1.32 4.67
CA LYS A 96 -19.59 -0.48 3.48
C LYS A 96 -20.89 -0.79 2.76
N ASP A 97 -21.83 0.13 2.90
CA ASP A 97 -23.12 0.09 2.22
C ASP A 97 -23.07 0.88 0.91
N TYR A 98 -23.48 0.23 -0.17
CA TYR A 98 -23.69 0.81 -1.49
C TYR A 98 -25.16 0.72 -1.92
N SER A 99 -26.07 0.42 -1.00
CA SER A 99 -27.50 0.47 -1.26
C SER A 99 -27.90 1.92 -1.58
N GLU A 100 -28.47 2.10 -2.76
CA GLU A 100 -29.22 3.31 -3.07
C GLU A 100 -30.69 3.00 -2.68
N TRP A 101 -31.32 3.89 -1.91
CA TRP A 101 -32.76 3.80 -1.59
C TRP A 101 -33.22 2.56 -0.81
N GLY A 102 -32.33 1.90 -0.07
CA GLY A 102 -32.68 0.78 0.83
C GLY A 102 -32.82 -0.58 0.15
N GLU A 103 -32.48 -0.69 -1.14
CA GLU A 103 -32.38 -1.98 -1.82
C GLU A 103 -31.03 -2.65 -1.51
N ARG A 104 -31.04 -3.93 -1.13
CA ARG A 104 -29.81 -4.69 -0.86
C ARG A 104 -28.93 -4.73 -2.11
N ASN A 105 -27.73 -4.16 -2.02
CA ASN A 105 -26.77 -4.16 -3.12
C ASN A 105 -25.80 -5.35 -2.96
N PRO A 106 -25.64 -6.23 -3.96
CA PRO A 106 -24.68 -7.33 -3.89
C PRO A 106 -23.21 -6.88 -3.77
N LYS A 107 -22.95 -5.58 -3.95
CA LYS A 107 -21.65 -4.95 -3.73
C LYS A 107 -21.38 -4.61 -2.27
N ASN A 108 -22.36 -4.72 -1.38
CA ASN A 108 -22.17 -4.48 0.04
C ASN A 108 -21.20 -5.49 0.63
N TYR A 109 -20.28 -4.99 1.46
CA TYR A 109 -19.27 -5.81 2.11
C TYR A 109 -18.95 -5.32 3.52
N VAL A 110 -18.43 -6.25 4.31
CA VAL A 110 -17.93 -6.03 5.66
C VAL A 110 -16.41 -6.20 5.63
N LEU A 111 -15.71 -5.26 6.24
CA LEU A 111 -14.29 -5.37 6.56
C LEU A 111 -14.19 -5.80 8.02
N VAL A 112 -13.63 -6.98 8.25
CA VAL A 112 -13.45 -7.56 9.58
C VAL A 112 -11.95 -7.56 9.87
N ALA A 113 -11.52 -6.82 10.89
CA ALA A 113 -10.14 -6.86 11.35
C ALA A 113 -9.95 -8.10 12.23
N LEU A 114 -9.05 -8.98 11.82
CA LEU A 114 -8.71 -10.21 12.54
C LEU A 114 -7.30 -10.16 13.10
N ASP A 115 -7.15 -10.65 14.32
CA ASP A 115 -5.86 -10.83 14.99
C ASP A 115 -5.68 -12.30 15.38
N ASP A 116 -4.55 -12.90 14.98
CA ASP A 116 -4.16 -14.27 15.37
C ASP A 116 -3.04 -14.31 16.42
N PHE A 117 -2.66 -13.14 16.95
CA PHE A 117 -1.61 -12.93 17.96
C PHE A 117 -0.23 -13.51 17.60
N SER A 118 0.03 -13.78 16.31
CA SER A 118 1.29 -14.40 15.87
C SER A 118 2.51 -13.47 15.90
N SER A 119 2.32 -12.16 16.04
CA SER A 119 3.40 -11.16 16.07
C SER A 119 2.90 -9.79 16.53
N ASP A 120 3.68 -9.11 17.38
CA ASP A 120 3.37 -7.79 17.99
C ASP A 120 2.89 -6.67 17.04
N ARG A 121 3.24 -6.71 15.75
CA ARG A 121 2.92 -5.63 14.78
C ARG A 121 2.32 -6.11 13.46
N MET A 122 2.24 -7.42 13.26
CA MET A 122 1.89 -8.01 11.95
C MET A 122 0.89 -9.17 12.09
N SER A 123 0.29 -9.36 13.26
CA SER A 123 -0.76 -10.37 13.49
C SER A 123 -2.15 -9.93 13.03
N ILE A 124 -2.30 -8.67 12.62
CA ILE A 124 -3.59 -8.11 12.20
C ILE A 124 -3.71 -8.10 10.67
N ILE A 125 -4.87 -8.51 10.15
CA ILE A 125 -5.24 -8.38 8.74
C ILE A 125 -6.72 -7.99 8.59
N GLU A 126 -7.02 -7.18 7.57
CA GLU A 126 -8.39 -6.87 7.19
C GLU A 126 -8.95 -7.97 6.28
N VAL A 127 -10.10 -8.53 6.64
CA VAL A 127 -10.82 -9.54 5.87
C VAL A 127 -12.04 -8.90 5.25
N LYS A 128 -12.07 -8.86 3.91
CA LYS A 128 -13.17 -8.35 3.13
C LYS A 128 -14.14 -9.48 2.77
N VAL A 129 -15.36 -9.39 3.29
CA VAL A 129 -16.40 -10.41 3.20
C VAL A 129 -17.65 -9.79 2.59
N LYS A 130 -18.32 -10.47 1.66
CA LYS A 130 -19.63 -10.02 1.16
C LYS A 130 -20.66 -10.02 2.30
N GLU A 131 -21.53 -9.02 2.34
CA GLU A 131 -22.55 -8.89 3.38
C GLU A 131 -23.38 -10.17 3.57
N ALA A 132 -23.85 -10.75 2.46
CA ALA A 132 -24.63 -11.99 2.48
C ALA A 132 -23.87 -13.16 3.11
N LEU A 133 -22.57 -13.29 2.82
CA LEU A 133 -21.73 -14.36 3.34
C LEU A 133 -21.49 -14.17 4.84
N TYR A 134 -21.18 -12.94 5.26
CA TYR A 134 -20.98 -12.57 6.65
C TYR A 134 -22.23 -12.88 7.50
N LEU A 135 -23.41 -12.43 7.06
CA LEU A 135 -24.68 -12.71 7.75
C LEU A 135 -25.04 -14.20 7.75
N SER A 136 -24.76 -14.92 6.66
CA SER A 136 -25.05 -16.36 6.57
C SER A 136 -24.20 -17.21 7.53
N ALA A 137 -23.03 -16.71 7.93
CA ALA A 137 -22.16 -17.35 8.91
C ALA A 137 -22.62 -17.13 10.36
N GLY A 138 -23.74 -16.45 10.60
CA GLY A 138 -24.26 -16.14 11.93
C GLY A 138 -23.55 -14.96 12.62
N LEU A 139 -22.75 -14.20 11.88
CA LEU A 139 -22.13 -12.97 12.39
C LEU A 139 -23.14 -11.82 12.36
N VAL A 140 -23.03 -10.93 13.35
CA VAL A 140 -23.93 -9.79 13.52
C VAL A 140 -23.10 -8.52 13.60
N PHE A 141 -23.51 -7.48 12.89
CA PHE A 141 -22.82 -6.18 12.89
C PHE A 141 -22.66 -5.64 14.31
N ASN A 142 -21.45 -5.22 14.67
CA ASN A 142 -21.08 -4.68 15.99
C ASN A 142 -21.27 -5.65 17.16
N GLY A 143 -21.55 -6.93 16.88
CA GLY A 143 -21.81 -7.96 17.88
C GLY A 143 -20.87 -9.16 17.81
N SER A 144 -19.86 -9.09 16.94
CA SER A 144 -18.93 -10.22 16.72
C SER A 144 -17.54 -9.99 17.32
N TYR A 145 -17.30 -8.86 17.98
CA TYR A 145 -16.04 -8.58 18.68
C TYR A 145 -15.69 -9.71 19.66
N GLY A 146 -14.43 -10.14 19.64
CA GLY A 146 -13.91 -11.23 20.47
C GLY A 146 -14.25 -12.65 20.00
N LYS A 147 -15.16 -12.82 19.03
CA LYS A 147 -15.42 -14.15 18.45
C LYS A 147 -14.20 -14.66 17.69
N ILE A 148 -13.95 -15.96 17.77
CA ILE A 148 -12.92 -16.64 17.00
C ILE A 148 -13.56 -17.09 15.69
N ILE A 149 -13.01 -16.60 14.58
CA ILE A 149 -13.52 -16.94 13.26
C ILE A 149 -12.42 -17.57 12.41
N GLU A 150 -12.83 -18.43 11.49
CA GLU A 150 -12.01 -18.90 10.38
C GLU A 150 -12.50 -18.27 9.09
N ALA A 151 -11.55 -17.70 8.35
CA ALA A 151 -11.76 -17.13 7.04
C ALA A 151 -10.87 -17.86 6.02
N VAL A 152 -11.49 -18.30 4.94
CA VAL A 152 -10.80 -18.83 3.77
C VAL A 152 -10.96 -17.82 2.65
N GLY A 153 -9.89 -17.63 1.89
CA GLY A 153 -9.94 -16.68 0.79
C GLY A 153 -8.62 -16.54 0.05
N VAL A 154 -8.52 -15.43 -0.65
CA VAL A 154 -7.41 -15.08 -1.50
C VAL A 154 -6.84 -13.75 -1.05
N VAL A 155 -5.52 -13.65 -0.91
CA VAL A 155 -4.86 -12.43 -0.44
C VAL A 155 -4.77 -11.43 -1.59
N ASN A 156 -5.26 -10.22 -1.35
CA ASN A 156 -5.14 -9.09 -2.23
C ASN A 156 -4.19 -8.05 -1.64
N GLU A 157 -3.44 -7.36 -2.49
CA GLU A 157 -2.49 -6.33 -2.08
C GLU A 157 -2.89 -5.01 -2.72
N LEU A 158 -3.44 -4.11 -1.89
CA LEU A 158 -3.90 -2.79 -2.30
C LEU A 158 -3.08 -1.72 -1.57
N SER A 159 -2.31 -0.91 -2.32
CA SER A 159 -1.57 0.22 -1.76
C SER A 159 -0.63 -0.15 -0.59
N ASN A 160 0.09 -1.27 -0.70
CA ASN A 160 0.96 -1.85 0.34
C ASN A 160 0.26 -2.33 1.62
N LYS A 161 -1.08 -2.38 1.62
CA LYS A 161 -1.85 -3.11 2.63
C LYS A 161 -2.32 -4.43 2.05
N ARG A 162 -2.29 -5.47 2.88
CA ARG A 162 -2.82 -6.79 2.52
C ARG A 162 -4.19 -6.96 3.13
N GLU A 163 -5.12 -7.38 2.30
CA GLU A 163 -6.46 -7.76 2.72
C GLU A 163 -6.74 -9.19 2.27
N LEU A 164 -7.55 -9.92 3.02
CA LEU A 164 -8.05 -11.22 2.62
C LEU A 164 -9.42 -11.05 1.97
N LEU A 165 -9.55 -11.41 0.69
CA LEU A 165 -10.84 -11.51 0.02
C LEU A 165 -11.45 -12.88 0.37
N ALA A 166 -12.36 -12.90 1.34
CA ALA A 166 -12.93 -14.14 1.84
C ALA A 166 -14.00 -14.69 0.88
N ASP A 167 -13.85 -15.96 0.53
CA ASP A 167 -14.87 -16.76 -0.16
C ASP A 167 -15.68 -17.62 0.82
N TYR A 168 -15.14 -17.85 2.03
CA TYR A 168 -15.81 -18.56 3.12
C TYR A 168 -15.42 -17.94 4.47
N ILE A 169 -16.40 -17.89 5.39
CA ILE A 169 -16.22 -17.42 6.76
C ILE A 169 -17.10 -18.25 7.69
N SER A 170 -16.58 -18.60 8.86
CA SER A 170 -17.34 -19.33 9.88
C SER A 170 -16.90 -18.94 11.29
N ILE A 171 -17.86 -18.96 12.22
CA ILE A 171 -17.57 -18.81 13.65
C ILE A 171 -17.14 -20.17 14.16
N ILE A 172 -15.92 -20.27 14.70
CA ILE A 172 -15.45 -21.51 15.33
C ILE A 172 -15.64 -21.45 16.83
N GLY A 173 -15.52 -20.26 17.44
CA GLY A 173 -15.62 -20.14 18.88
C GLY A 173 -15.92 -18.74 19.42
N SER A 174 -16.04 -18.68 20.73
CA SER A 174 -16.26 -17.48 21.54
C SER A 174 -14.94 -16.94 22.12
N ASN A 175 -14.99 -15.81 22.83
CA ASN A 175 -13.78 -15.13 23.33
C ASN A 175 -12.96 -15.97 24.34
N ASP A 176 -13.63 -16.87 25.07
CA ASP A 176 -13.04 -17.61 26.20
C ASP A 176 -12.51 -19.01 25.81
N GLU A 177 -12.62 -19.40 24.54
CA GLU A 177 -12.25 -20.74 24.04
C GLU A 177 -10.81 -20.75 23.51
N LEU A 178 -9.85 -20.63 24.44
CA LEU A 178 -8.42 -20.60 24.13
C LEU A 178 -7.91 -21.91 23.51
N ASP A 179 -8.54 -23.04 23.83
CA ASP A 179 -8.25 -24.36 23.27
C ASP A 179 -8.36 -24.40 21.74
N LEU A 180 -9.39 -23.73 21.17
CA LEU A 180 -9.55 -23.60 19.73
C LEU A 180 -8.43 -22.77 19.08
N GLU A 181 -7.96 -21.71 19.77
CA GLU A 181 -6.82 -20.92 19.29
C GLU A 181 -5.54 -21.76 19.25
N ILE A 182 -5.29 -22.51 20.33
CA ILE A 182 -4.13 -23.40 20.47
C ILE A 182 -4.15 -24.48 19.39
N GLU A 183 -5.31 -25.08 19.11
CA GLU A 183 -5.45 -26.09 18.06
C GLU A 183 -5.15 -25.48 16.67
N SER A 184 -5.68 -24.28 16.38
CA SER A 184 -5.38 -23.58 15.13
C SER A 184 -3.88 -23.23 15.02
N TRP A 185 -3.24 -22.79 16.10
CA TRP A 185 -1.80 -22.50 16.10
C TRP A 185 -0.97 -23.75 15.88
N LYS A 186 -1.38 -24.88 16.47
CA LYS A 186 -0.73 -26.17 16.27
C LYS A 186 -0.81 -26.60 14.81
N GLU A 187 -1.99 -26.54 14.19
CA GLU A 187 -2.17 -26.85 12.75
C GLU A 187 -1.24 -25.99 11.87
N LYS A 188 -1.23 -24.67 12.10
CA LYS A 188 -0.39 -23.72 11.35
C LYS A 188 1.10 -23.99 11.56
N LEU A 189 1.54 -24.29 12.79
CA LEU A 189 2.94 -24.60 13.10
C LEU A 189 3.39 -25.91 12.46
N GLU A 190 2.56 -26.95 12.51
CA GLU A 190 2.84 -28.25 11.89
C GLU A 190 2.96 -28.10 10.37
N PHE A 191 2.05 -27.37 9.73
CA PHE A 191 2.12 -27.08 8.30
C PHE A 191 3.38 -26.27 7.94
N ARG A 192 3.65 -25.21 8.71
CA ARG A 192 4.83 -24.36 8.51
C ARG A 192 6.12 -25.16 8.62
N ASN A 193 6.25 -26.01 9.64
CA ASN A 193 7.46 -26.79 9.89
C ASN A 193 7.65 -27.92 8.86
N SER A 194 6.56 -28.56 8.43
CA SER A 194 6.62 -29.67 7.47
C SER A 194 6.90 -29.21 6.04
N ILE A 195 6.29 -28.11 5.59
CA ILE A 195 6.34 -27.69 4.17
C ILE A 195 7.09 -26.36 4.00
N LEU A 196 6.67 -25.29 4.68
CA LEU A 196 7.11 -23.92 4.34
C LEU A 196 8.51 -23.57 4.86
N CYS A 197 8.96 -24.24 5.92
CA CYS A 197 10.26 -24.00 6.57
C CYS A 197 11.43 -24.26 5.62
N ARG A 198 11.34 -25.31 4.79
CA ARG A 198 12.35 -25.63 3.77
C ARG A 198 11.90 -25.07 2.43
N PRO A 199 12.79 -24.43 1.65
CA PRO A 199 12.44 -23.92 0.34
C PRO A 199 12.01 -25.05 -0.59
N TRP A 200 11.03 -24.78 -1.44
CA TRP A 200 10.59 -25.68 -2.48
C TRP A 200 11.75 -25.98 -3.45
N ILE A 201 12.01 -27.27 -3.65
CA ILE A 201 12.92 -27.76 -4.67
C ILE A 201 12.09 -28.45 -5.73
N TYR A 202 12.07 -27.87 -6.94
CA TYR A 202 11.43 -28.51 -8.07
C TYR A 202 12.43 -29.49 -8.71
N GLU A 203 12.11 -30.77 -8.65
CA GLU A 203 12.83 -31.80 -9.39
C GLU A 203 12.11 -32.01 -10.72
N SER A 204 12.76 -31.62 -11.83
CA SER A 204 12.22 -31.91 -13.16
C SER A 204 11.96 -33.40 -13.27
N PRO A 205 10.77 -33.84 -13.72
CA PRO A 205 10.51 -35.24 -13.99
C PRO A 205 11.67 -35.77 -14.82
N LYS A 206 12.40 -36.74 -14.28
CA LYS A 206 13.43 -37.45 -15.04
C LYS A 206 12.67 -38.11 -16.17
N LEU A 207 12.62 -37.47 -17.33
CA LEU A 207 12.24 -38.09 -18.59
C LEU A 207 13.10 -39.33 -18.64
N GLY A 208 12.50 -40.48 -18.32
CA GLY A 208 13.19 -41.74 -18.29
C GLY A 208 13.93 -41.81 -19.61
N GLN A 209 15.24 -41.98 -19.55
CA GLN A 209 16.09 -42.24 -20.70
C GLN A 209 15.72 -43.63 -21.26
N THR A 210 14.47 -43.81 -21.66
CA THR A 210 14.20 -44.65 -22.81
C THR A 210 14.88 -43.90 -23.96
N PRO A 211 15.81 -44.53 -24.69
CA PRO A 211 16.37 -43.94 -25.89
C PRO A 211 15.25 -43.87 -26.92
N MET A 212 14.35 -42.90 -26.76
CA MET A 212 13.54 -42.36 -27.82
C MET A 212 14.55 -41.79 -28.79
N THR A 213 14.85 -42.56 -29.84
CA THR A 213 15.38 -42.06 -31.10
C THR A 213 14.49 -40.91 -31.54
N TYR A 214 14.79 -39.70 -31.08
CA TYR A 214 14.28 -38.47 -31.64
C TYR A 214 14.86 -38.37 -33.05
N SER A 215 14.23 -39.02 -34.01
CA SER A 215 14.30 -38.54 -35.37
C SER A 215 13.64 -37.16 -35.33
N GLU A 216 14.44 -36.11 -35.45
CA GLU A 216 13.93 -34.74 -35.62
C GLU A 216 12.72 -34.77 -36.57
N PRO A 217 11.57 -34.17 -36.20
CA PRO A 217 10.44 -34.07 -37.10
C PRO A 217 10.93 -33.48 -38.42
N LYS A 218 10.83 -34.25 -39.51
CA LYS A 218 11.39 -33.88 -40.83
C LYS A 218 10.95 -32.49 -41.32
N LEU A 219 9.86 -31.96 -40.77
CA LEU A 219 9.33 -30.62 -41.05
C LEU A 219 10.24 -29.49 -40.54
N LEU A 220 10.77 -29.58 -39.31
CA LEU A 220 11.61 -28.53 -38.71
C LEU A 220 12.97 -28.39 -39.43
N ARG A 221 13.54 -29.51 -39.90
CA ARG A 221 14.77 -29.50 -40.72
C ARG A 221 14.56 -28.82 -42.07
N LYS A 222 13.40 -29.01 -42.69
CA LYS A 222 13.09 -28.46 -44.01
C LYS A 222 12.93 -26.94 -43.94
N ASP A 223 12.28 -26.44 -42.90
CA ASP A 223 12.10 -24.99 -42.70
C ASP A 223 13.40 -24.31 -42.24
N PHE A 224 14.20 -24.96 -41.38
CA PHE A 224 15.52 -24.46 -41.03
C PHE A 224 16.45 -24.38 -42.24
N ASN A 225 16.48 -25.42 -43.08
CA ASN A 225 17.26 -25.42 -44.31
C ASN A 225 16.73 -24.41 -45.33
N ARG A 226 15.41 -24.19 -45.42
CA ARG A 226 14.82 -23.16 -46.27
C ARG A 226 15.19 -21.76 -45.81
N LYS A 227 15.24 -21.52 -44.50
CA LYS A 227 15.67 -20.23 -43.92
C LYS A 227 17.16 -19.97 -44.18
N LYS A 228 17.99 -20.99 -43.97
CA LYS A 228 19.44 -20.95 -44.24
C LYS A 228 19.78 -20.80 -45.73
N PHE A 229 18.96 -21.38 -46.62
CA PHE A 229 19.07 -21.20 -48.07
C PHE A 229 18.67 -19.78 -48.50
N LYS A 230 17.68 -19.18 -47.82
CA LYS A 230 17.26 -17.80 -48.08
C LYS A 230 18.29 -16.77 -47.63
N GLU A 231 19.03 -17.07 -46.57
CA GLU A 231 20.17 -16.26 -46.08
C GLU A 231 21.43 -16.40 -46.96
N GLY A 232 21.55 -17.47 -47.75
CA GLY A 232 22.65 -17.64 -48.71
C GLY A 232 22.40 -17.06 -50.10
N LEU A 233 21.20 -16.51 -50.34
CA LEU A 233 20.88 -15.75 -51.56
C LEU A 233 21.21 -14.28 -51.32
N ASP A 234 22.51 -13.97 -51.28
CA ASP A 234 23.00 -12.61 -51.50
C ASP A 234 22.61 -12.22 -52.93
N ILE A 235 21.50 -11.49 -53.05
CA ILE A 235 21.18 -10.74 -54.25
C ILE A 235 22.22 -9.62 -54.30
N PHE A 236 23.21 -9.77 -55.16
CA PHE A 236 24.14 -8.71 -55.50
C PHE A 236 23.33 -7.48 -55.94
N ASP A 237 23.29 -6.46 -55.10
CA ASP A 237 22.85 -5.12 -55.47
C ASP A 237 23.84 -4.57 -56.50
N ALA A 238 23.48 -4.71 -57.77
CA ALA A 238 24.10 -3.98 -58.84
C ALA A 238 23.74 -2.50 -58.70
N GLU A 239 24.78 -1.68 -58.65
CA GLU A 239 24.76 -0.23 -58.66
C GLU A 239 23.71 0.34 -59.64
N GLY A 240 22.85 1.24 -59.16
CA GLY A 240 21.91 1.93 -60.03
C GLY A 240 20.88 2.76 -59.29
N ALA A 241 21.24 4.01 -59.02
CA ALA A 241 20.35 5.03 -58.48
C ALA A 241 19.09 5.22 -59.33
N VAL A 242 17.90 4.91 -58.79
CA VAL A 242 16.64 5.58 -59.13
C VAL A 242 15.69 5.46 -57.93
N SER A 243 15.23 6.59 -57.39
CA SER A 243 14.11 6.65 -56.45
C SER A 243 12.80 6.32 -57.17
N PRO A 244 11.84 5.67 -56.49
CA PRO A 244 10.46 6.08 -56.68
C PRO A 244 9.68 6.19 -55.38
N SER A 245 9.05 7.35 -55.24
CA SER A 245 7.83 7.58 -54.49
C SER A 245 6.66 6.73 -55.01
N ILE A 246 5.60 6.68 -54.21
CA ILE A 246 4.17 6.44 -54.55
C ILE A 246 3.64 5.04 -54.23
N PHE A 247 2.74 5.04 -53.24
CA PHE A 247 1.54 4.21 -53.06
C PHE A 247 1.60 2.72 -53.44
N ARG A 248 1.41 1.88 -52.42
CA ARG A 248 0.60 0.66 -52.57
C ARG A 248 -0.12 0.32 -51.27
N GLU A 249 -1.42 0.61 -51.29
CA GLU A 249 -2.42 -0.08 -50.49
C GLU A 249 -2.51 -1.53 -50.96
N ASP A 250 -2.55 -2.49 -50.03
CA ASP A 250 -3.11 -3.83 -50.18
C ASP A 250 -3.38 -4.33 -48.75
N SER A 251 -4.57 -4.10 -48.18
CA SER A 251 -5.78 -4.93 -48.29
C SER A 251 -5.60 -6.40 -47.85
N ILE A 252 -5.72 -6.66 -46.54
CA ILE A 252 -6.35 -7.90 -46.03
C ILE A 252 -7.38 -7.51 -44.98
N LEU A 253 -8.64 -7.46 -45.43
CA LEU A 253 -9.84 -7.39 -44.61
C LEU A 253 -10.34 -8.82 -44.38
N LEU A 254 -10.19 -9.33 -43.16
CA LEU A 254 -10.97 -10.49 -42.69
C LEU A 254 -12.24 -9.96 -42.04
N ARG A 255 -13.30 -9.80 -42.85
CA ARG A 255 -14.67 -9.84 -42.37
C ARG A 255 -15.01 -11.30 -42.08
N GLN A 256 -15.34 -11.63 -40.85
CA GLN A 256 -16.18 -12.79 -40.56
C GLN A 256 -17.51 -12.32 -39.97
N HIS A 257 -18.55 -12.89 -40.58
CA HIS A 257 -19.95 -12.60 -40.39
C HIS A 257 -20.42 -12.89 -38.97
N SER A 258 -21.23 -11.97 -38.47
CA SER A 258 -22.22 -12.19 -37.42
C SER A 258 -23.27 -13.22 -37.88
N GLU A 259 -23.41 -14.30 -37.12
CA GLU A 259 -24.65 -15.06 -37.08
C GLU A 259 -25.12 -15.13 -35.62
N SER A 260 -26.31 -14.57 -35.42
CA SER A 260 -27.12 -14.67 -34.22
C SER A 260 -27.75 -16.05 -34.13
N CYS A 261 -27.65 -16.70 -32.98
CA CYS A 261 -28.68 -17.63 -32.53
C CYS A 261 -28.96 -17.35 -31.06
N GLN A 262 -30.14 -16.78 -30.81
CA GLN A 262 -30.90 -17.15 -29.62
C GLN A 262 -31.15 -18.66 -29.69
N ASP A 263 -30.87 -19.38 -28.61
CA ASP A 263 -31.73 -20.48 -28.21
C ASP A 263 -31.68 -20.66 -26.69
N VAL A 264 -32.88 -20.67 -26.14
CA VAL A 264 -33.25 -20.91 -24.75
C VAL A 264 -33.20 -22.41 -24.53
N ILE A 265 -32.42 -22.88 -23.56
CA ILE A 265 -32.63 -24.19 -22.93
C ILE A 265 -32.47 -24.04 -21.42
N ASP A 266 -33.63 -24.05 -20.78
CA ASP A 266 -33.92 -24.36 -19.39
C ASP A 266 -33.68 -25.87 -19.16
N LEU A 267 -32.88 -26.21 -18.16
CA LEU A 267 -32.81 -27.57 -17.60
C LEU A 267 -32.54 -27.48 -16.09
N THR A 268 -33.66 -27.44 -15.38
CA THR A 268 -33.88 -28.00 -14.04
C THR A 268 -33.08 -29.29 -13.74
N ASP A 269 -32.66 -29.39 -12.48
CA ASP A 269 -32.04 -30.55 -11.82
C ASP A 269 -32.71 -31.90 -12.12
N PRO A 270 -31.98 -32.99 -11.86
CA PRO A 270 -32.51 -33.90 -10.86
C PRO A 270 -31.51 -34.31 -9.77
N ILE A 271 -32.12 -34.40 -8.60
CA ILE A 271 -31.77 -35.09 -7.36
C ILE A 271 -31.31 -36.55 -7.58
N GLU A 272 -30.20 -36.93 -6.95
CA GLU A 272 -29.88 -38.27 -6.43
C GLU A 272 -29.04 -38.05 -5.15
N VAL A 273 -29.62 -38.02 -3.94
CA VAL A 273 -29.84 -39.14 -2.99
C VAL A 273 -28.87 -40.31 -3.17
N ASP A 274 -27.92 -40.43 -2.24
CA ASP A 274 -27.60 -41.73 -1.63
C ASP A 274 -27.09 -41.54 -0.19
N GLU A 275 -27.78 -42.23 0.71
CA GLU A 275 -27.52 -42.38 2.15
C GLU A 275 -26.56 -43.56 2.40
N ALA A 276 -25.68 -43.43 3.40
CA ALA A 276 -25.37 -44.43 4.46
C ALA A 276 -24.02 -44.06 5.12
N LEU A 277 -23.95 -43.61 6.38
CA LEU A 277 -23.98 -44.37 7.65
C LEU A 277 -22.87 -45.43 7.80
N GLU A 278 -21.92 -45.18 8.71
CA GLU A 278 -21.55 -46.04 9.87
C GLU A 278 -20.23 -45.57 10.52
N THR A 279 -20.28 -44.94 11.70
CA THR A 279 -20.07 -45.48 13.06
C THR A 279 -18.62 -45.53 13.60
N ASN A 280 -18.46 -44.84 14.74
CA ASN A 280 -17.74 -45.23 15.96
C ASN A 280 -16.23 -45.53 15.92
N LYS A 281 -15.47 -44.75 16.71
CA LYS A 281 -14.72 -45.27 17.87
C LYS A 281 -14.08 -44.15 18.70
N GLU A 282 -14.49 -44.07 19.97
CA GLU A 282 -13.69 -43.55 21.10
C GLU A 282 -12.42 -44.43 21.28
N PRO A 283 -11.41 -43.97 22.04
CA PRO A 283 -11.46 -44.25 23.47
C PRO A 283 -10.94 -43.15 24.41
N GLU A 284 -11.39 -43.31 25.65
CA GLU A 284 -10.96 -42.74 26.92
C GLU A 284 -9.44 -42.82 27.19
N ALA A 285 -8.92 -41.87 27.98
CA ALA A 285 -8.40 -42.09 29.34
C ALA A 285 -7.20 -41.18 29.69
N ASN A 286 -7.40 -40.40 30.77
CA ASN A 286 -6.50 -40.09 31.90
C ASN A 286 -5.03 -39.76 31.64
N GLU A 287 -4.59 -38.59 32.13
CA GLU A 287 -3.56 -38.54 33.16
C GLU A 287 -3.57 -37.18 33.90
N GLU A 288 -3.79 -37.28 35.21
CA GLU A 288 -3.54 -36.25 36.22
C GLU A 288 -2.02 -35.96 36.29
N LEU A 289 -1.60 -34.73 36.59
CA LEU A 289 -0.38 -34.45 37.37
C LEU A 289 -0.27 -32.98 37.80
N GLU A 290 -0.50 -32.79 39.10
CA GLU A 290 0.27 -32.03 40.09
C GLU A 290 0.83 -30.62 39.78
N VAL A 291 0.15 -29.64 40.37
CA VAL A 291 0.66 -28.67 41.36
C VAL A 291 2.19 -28.51 41.48
N ASN A 292 2.67 -27.29 41.21
CA ASN A 292 3.72 -26.66 42.02
C ASN A 292 3.52 -25.15 42.05
N GLU A 293 3.11 -24.65 43.21
CA GLU A 293 3.15 -23.25 43.63
C GLU A 293 4.59 -22.84 43.99
N VAL A 294 4.73 -21.54 44.35
CA VAL A 294 5.80 -20.89 45.16
C VAL A 294 6.82 -20.07 44.34
N PRO A 295 7.22 -18.85 44.76
CA PRO A 295 6.42 -17.72 45.29
C PRO A 295 6.82 -16.35 44.67
N GLU A 296 6.04 -15.34 45.02
CA GLU A 296 6.37 -13.91 44.94
C GLU A 296 7.72 -13.56 45.59
N VAL A 297 8.47 -12.68 44.94
CA VAL A 297 9.50 -11.86 45.59
C VAL A 297 9.22 -10.40 45.28
N ILE A 298 8.81 -9.71 46.34
CA ILE A 298 8.68 -8.27 46.49
C ILE A 298 10.07 -7.73 46.83
N GLU A 299 10.63 -6.82 46.03
CA GLU A 299 11.73 -5.96 46.48
C GLU A 299 11.49 -4.50 46.05
N SER A 300 11.03 -3.77 47.07
CA SER A 300 11.24 -2.36 47.43
C SER A 300 12.05 -1.41 46.52
N GLU A 301 11.46 -0.23 46.39
CA GLU A 301 12.09 1.07 46.10
C GLU A 301 13.35 1.35 46.93
N PRO A 302 14.19 2.28 46.44
CA PRO A 302 14.61 3.34 47.34
C PRO A 302 14.31 4.73 46.77
N GLU A 303 13.73 5.54 47.66
CA GLU A 303 13.84 6.99 47.74
C GLU A 303 15.29 7.48 47.59
N GLU A 304 15.43 8.75 47.18
CA GLU A 304 16.54 9.70 47.34
C GLU A 304 16.60 10.54 46.03
N LEU A 305 16.72 11.87 45.98
CA LEU A 305 17.02 12.93 46.95
C LEU A 305 16.62 14.26 46.29
N GLU A 306 16.13 15.19 47.10
CA GLU A 306 15.97 16.60 46.75
C GLU A 306 17.34 17.25 46.44
N VAL A 307 17.41 17.99 45.32
CA VAL A 307 18.43 19.03 45.14
C VAL A 307 17.76 20.26 44.54
N ASN A 308 17.64 21.29 45.37
CA ASN A 308 17.38 22.67 45.01
C ASN A 308 18.49 23.20 44.12
N GLU A 309 18.17 24.02 43.12
CA GLU A 309 18.96 25.21 42.75
C GLU A 309 18.17 26.07 41.77
N ASP A 310 17.69 27.21 42.26
CA ASP A 310 17.29 28.36 41.45
C ASP A 310 18.50 28.88 40.64
N PRO A 311 18.24 29.50 39.49
CA PRO A 311 18.79 30.84 39.36
C PRO A 311 17.77 31.85 38.82
N GLU A 312 17.72 32.98 39.53
CA GLU A 312 17.40 34.30 38.98
C GLU A 312 18.09 34.51 37.63
N VAL A 313 17.45 35.21 36.69
CA VAL A 313 18.10 36.23 35.84
C VAL A 313 17.08 36.93 34.92
N ILE A 314 16.89 38.22 35.23
CA ILE A 314 16.90 39.40 34.35
C ILE A 314 15.81 39.52 33.26
N GLU A 315 14.83 40.36 33.56
CA GLU A 315 13.97 41.05 32.60
C GLU A 315 14.80 42.02 31.74
N SER A 316 14.61 41.95 30.42
CA SER A 316 14.93 43.05 29.51
C SER A 316 13.85 43.15 28.44
N GLU A 317 13.19 44.30 28.41
CA GLU A 317 12.27 44.73 27.35
C GLU A 317 13.05 44.92 26.04
N PRO A 318 12.45 44.58 24.87
CA PRO A 318 12.91 45.13 23.61
C PRO A 318 11.94 46.19 23.07
N GLU A 319 12.59 47.24 22.58
CA GLU A 319 12.11 48.45 21.95
C GLU A 319 11.22 48.21 20.72
N GLU A 320 10.26 49.13 20.54
CA GLU A 320 9.45 49.29 19.34
C GLU A 320 10.33 49.62 18.12
N ILE A 321 10.22 48.80 17.07
CA ILE A 321 10.71 49.15 15.73
C ILE A 321 9.54 48.99 14.76
N ASP A 322 9.07 50.14 14.28
CA ASP A 322 8.18 50.30 13.12
C ASP A 322 8.89 49.84 11.84
N ASP A 323 8.25 48.94 11.08
CA ASP A 323 8.62 48.67 9.69
C ASP A 323 7.38 48.22 8.88
N PRO A 324 7.39 48.35 7.54
CA PRO A 324 6.29 48.98 6.81
C PRO A 324 5.37 47.97 6.11
N LEU A 325 4.14 48.41 5.92
CA LEU A 325 3.08 47.77 5.14
C LEU A 325 3.55 47.30 3.75
N LEU A 326 3.46 45.99 3.50
CA LEU A 326 3.51 45.38 2.17
C LEU A 326 2.11 44.88 1.77
N PRO A 327 1.78 44.90 0.46
CA PRO A 327 0.40 44.91 -0.02
C PRO A 327 -0.26 43.52 -0.03
N ASP A 328 -1.54 43.52 0.33
CA ASP A 328 -2.46 42.38 0.21
C ASP A 328 -2.47 41.83 -1.21
N SER A 329 -1.92 40.62 -1.37
CA SER A 329 -2.20 39.76 -2.52
C SER A 329 -2.99 38.57 -2.00
N GLU A 330 -4.31 38.70 -2.06
CA GLU A 330 -5.27 37.63 -1.79
C GLU A 330 -4.93 36.43 -2.68
N ILE A 331 -4.45 35.36 -2.05
CA ILE A 331 -4.44 34.03 -2.64
C ILE A 331 -5.91 33.65 -2.84
N GLN A 332 -6.35 33.53 -4.09
CA GLN A 332 -7.65 32.93 -4.42
C GLN A 332 -7.60 31.45 -4.04
N ILE A 333 -8.02 31.14 -2.82
CA ILE A 333 -8.13 29.79 -2.30
C ILE A 333 -9.30 29.10 -3.00
N LEU A 334 -8.97 28.00 -3.69
CA LEU A 334 -9.89 27.11 -4.38
C LEU A 334 -11.01 26.63 -3.43
N GLU A 335 -12.25 26.67 -3.92
CA GLU A 335 -13.47 26.26 -3.20
C GLU A 335 -13.31 24.88 -2.54
N VAL A 336 -13.33 24.89 -1.21
CA VAL A 336 -13.37 23.69 -0.36
C VAL A 336 -14.81 23.19 -0.31
N ASN A 337 -15.19 22.32 -1.25
CA ASN A 337 -16.41 21.53 -1.08
C ASN A 337 -16.14 20.35 -0.14
N GLN A 338 -16.90 20.33 0.96
CA GLN A 338 -16.89 19.34 2.02
C GLN A 338 -17.24 17.94 1.50
N VAL A 339 -16.38 16.96 1.76
CA VAL A 339 -16.77 15.54 1.86
C VAL A 339 -16.06 14.97 3.08
N HIS A 340 -16.87 14.49 4.02
CA HIS A 340 -16.48 13.91 5.30
C HIS A 340 -15.59 12.67 5.14
N SER A 341 -14.48 12.62 5.89
CA SER A 341 -13.90 11.37 6.37
C SER A 341 -14.20 11.27 7.87
N LEU A 342 -14.98 10.24 8.23
CA LEU A 342 -15.37 9.89 9.59
C LEU A 342 -14.16 9.42 10.41
N ASP A 343 -14.32 9.51 11.74
CA ASP A 343 -13.42 9.06 12.82
C ASP A 343 -12.39 10.09 13.32
N ASN A 344 -12.87 11.24 13.78
CA ASN A 344 -12.37 11.92 14.98
C ASN A 344 -13.48 12.84 15.52
N GLU A 345 -13.57 12.99 16.84
CA GLU A 345 -14.56 13.80 17.55
C GLU A 345 -14.78 15.16 16.87
N ALA A 346 -16.00 15.38 16.33
CA ALA A 346 -16.52 16.60 15.70
C ALA A 346 -15.58 17.82 15.62
N GLU A 347 -14.52 17.75 14.79
CA GLU A 347 -13.70 18.92 14.49
C GLU A 347 -14.52 19.90 13.65
N THR A 348 -14.52 21.17 14.06
CA THR A 348 -15.24 22.20 13.30
C THR A 348 -14.55 22.44 11.95
N PRO A 349 -15.29 22.71 10.85
CA PRO A 349 -14.70 22.96 9.53
C PRO A 349 -13.64 24.07 9.51
N VAL A 350 -13.77 25.04 10.42
CA VAL A 350 -12.82 26.15 10.60
C VAL A 350 -11.48 25.64 11.11
N GLN A 351 -11.47 24.71 12.07
CA GLN A 351 -10.26 24.14 12.64
C GLN A 351 -9.47 23.37 11.57
N VAL A 352 -10.14 22.53 10.77
CA VAL A 352 -9.50 21.75 9.69
C VAL A 352 -8.82 22.66 8.65
N PHE A 353 -9.48 23.78 8.31
CA PHE A 353 -8.92 24.76 7.38
C PHE A 353 -7.68 25.46 7.93
N GLU A 354 -7.73 25.93 9.18
CA GLU A 354 -6.61 26.60 9.81
C GLU A 354 -5.41 25.65 10.04
N GLU A 355 -5.64 24.37 10.36
CA GLU A 355 -4.59 23.35 10.50
C GLU A 355 -3.88 23.06 9.17
N PHE A 356 -4.65 22.99 8.07
CA PHE A 356 -4.09 22.89 6.73
C PHE A 356 -3.26 24.13 6.38
N GLN A 357 -3.76 25.34 6.68
CA GLN A 357 -3.05 26.59 6.44
C GLN A 357 -1.73 26.65 7.23
N LEU A 358 -1.74 26.24 8.50
CA LEU A 358 -0.53 26.15 9.33
C LEU A 358 0.49 25.19 8.72
N THR A 359 0.04 24.01 8.28
CA THR A 359 0.91 23.01 7.62
C THR A 359 1.53 23.55 6.33
N LEU A 360 0.75 24.30 5.55
CA LEU A 360 1.23 24.94 4.33
C LEU A 360 2.27 26.02 4.63
N GLU A 361 2.02 26.90 5.60
CA GLU A 361 2.98 27.95 5.99
C GLU A 361 4.30 27.37 6.52
N PHE A 362 4.26 26.23 7.21
CA PHE A 362 5.49 25.49 7.56
C PHE A 362 6.28 25.12 6.31
N ILE A 363 5.63 24.51 5.33
CA ILE A 363 6.30 24.08 4.08
C ILE A 363 6.84 25.27 3.32
N VAL A 364 6.05 26.34 3.17
CA VAL A 364 6.45 27.57 2.48
C VAL A 364 7.65 28.20 3.17
N TRP A 365 7.63 28.29 4.51
CA TRP A 365 8.78 28.80 5.27
C TRP A 365 10.04 27.98 4.99
N ILE A 366 9.93 26.64 4.99
CA ILE A 366 11.06 25.74 4.75
C ILE A 366 11.60 25.90 3.33
N LEU A 367 10.71 25.99 2.33
CA LEU A 367 11.11 26.18 0.93
C LEU A 367 11.83 27.52 0.73
N ASN A 368 11.40 28.58 1.43
CA ASN A 368 12.06 29.89 1.42
C ASN A 368 13.41 29.88 2.15
N HIS A 369 13.57 29.08 3.20
CA HIS A 369 14.80 29.03 4.00
C HIS A 369 15.94 28.24 3.33
N GLY A 370 15.61 27.39 2.35
CA GLY A 370 16.57 26.62 1.57
C GLY A 370 16.88 25.23 2.14
N GLN A 371 17.82 24.53 1.50
CA GLN A 371 18.13 23.12 1.79
C GLN A 371 18.97 22.89 3.06
N SER A 372 19.54 23.95 3.63
CA SER A 372 20.39 23.84 4.81
C SER A 372 19.58 23.41 6.03
N PRO A 373 20.13 22.54 6.91
CA PRO A 373 19.51 22.26 8.19
C PRO A 373 19.32 23.53 9.03
N PHE A 374 18.20 23.61 9.74
CA PHE A 374 17.85 24.75 10.61
C PHE A 374 17.24 24.25 11.92
N LYS A 375 17.07 25.13 12.92
CA LYS A 375 16.48 24.74 14.21
C LYS A 375 14.96 24.83 14.16
N LEU A 376 14.28 23.90 14.80
CA LEU A 376 12.82 23.92 14.88
C LEU A 376 12.28 25.20 15.56
N ALA A 377 13.07 25.79 16.46
CA ALA A 377 12.77 27.09 17.08
C ALA A 377 12.63 28.22 16.06
N ASP A 378 13.36 28.17 14.94
CA ASP A 378 13.32 29.21 13.91
C ASP A 378 11.95 29.25 13.21
N ILE A 379 11.35 28.07 12.97
CA ILE A 379 9.96 27.95 12.49
C ILE A 379 8.98 28.48 13.53
N TYR A 380 9.14 28.07 14.79
CA TYR A 380 8.23 28.46 15.88
C TYR A 380 8.19 29.98 16.10
N ASN A 381 9.32 30.65 15.88
CA ASN A 381 9.46 32.09 16.06
C ASN A 381 9.02 32.91 14.83
N ASN A 382 8.68 32.28 13.71
CA ASN A 382 8.17 32.99 12.55
C ASN A 382 6.82 33.69 12.87
N SER A 383 6.69 34.97 12.51
CA SER A 383 5.51 35.79 12.85
C SER A 383 4.20 35.25 12.29
N LYS A 384 4.19 34.76 11.04
CA LYS A 384 2.99 34.18 10.40
C LYS A 384 2.56 32.88 11.07
N ILE A 385 3.52 31.97 11.28
CA ILE A 385 3.27 30.69 11.96
C ILE A 385 2.81 30.93 13.39
N ARG A 386 3.44 31.87 14.11
CA ARG A 386 3.06 32.25 15.46
C ARG A 386 1.61 32.76 15.52
N HIS A 387 1.21 33.62 14.60
CA HIS A 387 -0.16 34.14 14.52
C HIS A 387 -1.17 33.03 14.23
N LEU A 388 -0.88 32.13 13.28
CA LEU A 388 -1.75 30.99 12.98
C LEU A 388 -1.88 30.03 14.17
N LEU A 389 -0.79 29.76 14.88
CA LEU A 389 -0.82 28.97 16.11
C LEU A 389 -1.68 29.63 17.19
N GLU A 390 -1.64 30.96 17.31
CA GLU A 390 -2.48 31.70 18.25
C GLU A 390 -3.97 31.64 17.86
N SER A 391 -4.30 31.80 16.58
CA SER A 391 -5.67 31.61 16.06
C SER A 391 -6.20 30.22 16.36
N LEU A 392 -5.45 29.19 15.97
CA LEU A 392 -5.81 27.78 16.20
C LEU A 392 -5.95 27.45 17.68
N THR A 393 -5.06 27.99 18.51
CA THR A 393 -5.15 27.80 19.97
C THR A 393 -6.45 28.39 20.50
N ASN A 394 -6.85 29.57 20.03
CA ASN A 394 -8.11 30.20 20.43
C ASN A 394 -9.32 29.38 19.94
N VAL A 395 -9.34 28.92 18.69
CA VAL A 395 -10.41 28.07 18.15
C VAL A 395 -10.54 26.76 18.92
N LYS A 396 -9.41 26.09 19.20
CA LYS A 396 -9.39 24.83 19.96
C LYS A 396 -9.84 25.03 21.40
N LEU A 397 -9.42 26.12 22.07
CA LEU A 397 -9.86 26.45 23.43
C LEU A 397 -11.35 26.82 23.49
N LEU A 398 -11.87 27.55 22.50
CA LEU A 398 -13.30 27.88 22.41
C LEU A 398 -14.16 26.63 22.22
N SER A 399 -13.70 25.70 21.38
CA SER A 399 -14.39 24.43 21.13
C SER A 399 -14.38 23.52 22.37
N ARG A 400 -13.29 23.50 23.16
CA ARG A 400 -13.15 22.69 24.37
C ARG A 400 -13.85 23.26 25.61
N ARG A 401 -13.95 24.59 25.73
CA ARG A 401 -14.67 25.26 26.84
C ARG A 401 -16.15 24.87 26.93
N LEU A 402 -16.74 24.37 25.86
CA LEU A 402 -18.10 23.84 25.86
C LEU A 402 -18.21 22.51 26.62
N ASN A 403 -17.09 21.82 26.90
CA ASN A 403 -17.10 20.41 27.31
C ASN A 403 -16.58 20.09 28.74
N SER A 404 -15.79 20.94 29.44
CA SER A 404 -15.41 20.68 30.87
C SER A 404 -14.57 21.78 31.57
N ASN A 405 -14.52 21.69 32.92
CA ASN A 405 -14.03 22.63 33.94
C ASN A 405 -12.52 22.55 34.28
N GLU A 406 -11.64 22.15 33.35
CA GLU A 406 -10.20 22.05 33.61
C GLU A 406 -9.48 23.40 33.51
N GLN A 407 -8.44 23.62 34.33
CA GLN A 407 -7.58 24.80 34.24
C GLN A 407 -6.64 24.66 33.04
N TYR A 408 -6.93 25.39 31.97
CA TYR A 408 -6.19 25.27 30.70
C TYR A 408 -4.99 26.21 30.61
N ASN A 409 -3.87 25.68 30.12
CA ASN A 409 -2.67 26.46 29.80
C ASN A 409 -2.58 26.72 28.28
N ILE A 410 -2.73 27.98 27.87
CA ILE A 410 -2.61 28.44 26.47
C ILE A 410 -1.29 28.00 25.86
N LYS A 411 -0.19 28.09 26.62
CA LYS A 411 1.15 27.70 26.18
C LYS A 411 1.23 26.21 25.86
N HIS A 412 0.57 25.38 26.65
CA HIS A 412 0.52 23.93 26.42
C HIS A 412 -0.23 23.59 25.13
N THR A 413 -1.41 24.18 24.92
CA THR A 413 -2.24 23.94 23.73
C THR A 413 -1.50 24.39 22.45
N LYS A 414 -0.85 25.56 22.50
CA LYS A 414 -0.01 26.06 21.40
C LYS A 414 1.13 25.10 21.06
N HIS A 415 1.80 24.57 22.09
CA HIS A 415 2.88 23.60 21.91
C HIS A 415 2.36 22.27 21.32
N GLU A 416 1.20 21.80 21.76
CA GLU A 416 0.55 20.58 21.26
C GLU A 416 0.22 20.69 19.76
N ILE A 417 -0.37 21.82 19.32
CA ILE A 417 -0.71 22.07 17.90
C ILE A 417 0.57 22.10 17.05
N PHE A 418 1.59 22.83 17.50
CA PHE A 418 2.88 22.87 16.82
C PHE A 418 3.54 21.49 16.74
N HIS A 419 3.52 20.73 17.85
CA HIS A 419 4.06 19.39 17.91
C HIS A 419 3.33 18.44 16.94
N THR A 420 2.00 18.53 16.86
CA THR A 420 1.16 17.73 15.97
C THR A 420 1.46 18.03 14.51
N THR A 421 1.53 19.31 14.13
CA THR A 421 1.89 19.75 12.77
C THR A 421 3.29 19.26 12.37
N ARG A 422 4.26 19.41 13.28
CA ARG A 422 5.62 18.88 13.08
C ARG A 422 5.62 17.35 12.95
N HIS A 423 4.85 16.65 13.78
CA HIS A 423 4.75 15.19 13.75
C HIS A 423 4.16 14.71 12.41
N LEU A 424 3.14 15.40 11.91
CA LEU A 424 2.55 15.14 10.60
C LEU A 424 3.60 15.24 9.48
N LEU A 425 4.37 16.34 9.45
CA LEU A 425 5.42 16.56 8.45
C LEU A 425 6.58 15.55 8.55
N HIS A 426 6.96 15.15 9.76
CA HIS A 426 8.10 14.27 10.02
C HIS A 426 7.75 12.78 9.87
N ILE A 427 6.67 12.32 10.50
CA ILE A 427 6.36 10.89 10.63
C ILE A 427 5.41 10.44 9.52
N ASN A 428 4.30 11.15 9.32
CA ASN A 428 3.26 10.74 8.39
C ASN A 428 3.66 11.02 6.93
N TYR A 429 4.14 12.25 6.70
CA TYR A 429 4.51 12.71 5.37
C TYR A 429 5.99 12.44 5.04
N ARG A 430 6.85 12.31 6.05
CA ARG A 430 8.31 12.13 5.87
C ARG A 430 8.95 13.18 4.96
N LEU A 431 8.40 14.41 4.97
CA LEU A 431 8.90 15.53 4.16
C LEU A 431 10.12 16.17 4.82
N ILE A 432 10.20 16.10 6.15
CA ILE A 432 11.33 16.60 6.94
C ILE A 432 11.83 15.51 7.88
N GLY A 433 13.12 15.51 8.18
CA GLY A 433 13.69 14.75 9.29
C GLY A 433 13.95 15.67 10.49
N VAL A 434 13.66 15.24 11.71
CA VAL A 434 13.96 16.03 12.92
C VAL A 434 14.89 15.25 13.85
N SER A 435 16.05 15.83 14.16
CA SER A 435 17.04 15.25 15.07
C SER A 435 16.64 15.39 16.54
N ARG A 436 17.31 14.66 17.44
CA ARG A 436 17.14 14.83 18.89
C ARG A 436 17.51 16.24 19.36
N ASN A 437 18.42 16.91 18.66
CA ASN A 437 18.85 18.27 18.93
C ASN A 437 17.95 19.33 18.26
N GLN A 438 16.77 18.91 17.79
CA GLN A 438 15.79 19.74 17.09
C GLN A 438 16.31 20.36 15.79
N ASP A 439 17.34 19.76 15.18
CA ASP A 439 17.76 20.11 13.82
C ASP A 439 16.78 19.50 12.83
N VAL A 440 16.27 20.33 11.93
CA VAL A 440 15.34 19.91 10.88
C VAL A 440 16.12 19.79 9.57
N ASN A 441 16.03 18.62 8.94
CA ASN A 441 16.58 18.35 7.63
C ASN A 441 15.44 18.31 6.59
N PRO A 442 15.36 19.29 5.68
CA PRO A 442 14.26 19.37 4.70
C PRO A 442 14.53 18.60 3.40
N HIS A 443 15.56 17.75 3.35
CA HIS A 443 16.03 17.10 2.11
C HIS A 443 14.92 16.44 1.27
N ASN A 444 13.99 15.71 1.91
CA ASN A 444 12.94 14.99 1.19
C ASN A 444 11.92 15.95 0.55
N LEU A 445 11.56 17.04 1.24
CA LEU A 445 10.70 18.08 0.70
C LEU A 445 11.34 18.76 -0.52
N PHE A 446 12.64 19.02 -0.48
CA PHE A 446 13.34 19.60 -1.63
C PHE A 446 13.45 18.64 -2.80
N GLN A 447 13.71 17.34 -2.57
CA GLN A 447 13.67 16.35 -3.65
C GLN A 447 12.30 16.30 -4.34
N LEU A 448 11.21 16.38 -3.56
CA LEU A 448 9.86 16.46 -4.09
C LEU A 448 9.67 17.73 -4.93
N ALA A 449 10.05 18.89 -4.39
CA ALA A 449 9.92 20.17 -5.07
C ALA A 449 10.76 20.21 -6.36
N ASP A 450 12.00 19.70 -6.33
CA ASP A 450 12.88 19.62 -7.51
C ASP A 450 12.28 18.74 -8.61
N HIS A 451 11.71 17.60 -8.24
CA HIS A 451 11.07 16.71 -9.20
C HIS A 451 9.79 17.34 -9.77
N LEU A 452 8.98 18.02 -8.95
CA LEU A 452 7.83 18.80 -9.42
C LEU A 452 8.25 19.92 -10.37
N ARG A 453 9.30 20.69 -10.06
CA ARG A 453 9.88 21.71 -10.95
C ARG A 453 10.26 21.10 -12.30
N TYR A 454 10.92 19.94 -12.29
CA TYR A 454 11.30 19.23 -13.52
C TYR A 454 10.06 18.84 -14.34
N CYS A 455 9.06 18.21 -13.72
CA CYS A 455 7.82 17.82 -14.39
C CYS A 455 7.10 19.02 -15.01
N LEU A 456 6.94 20.12 -14.27
CA LEU A 456 6.30 21.34 -14.76
C LEU A 456 7.06 21.93 -15.95
N ASN A 457 8.40 21.95 -15.91
CA ASN A 457 9.21 22.41 -17.03
C ASN A 457 9.04 21.53 -18.28
N VAL A 458 8.98 20.21 -18.12
CA VAL A 458 8.75 19.28 -19.25
C VAL A 458 7.38 19.52 -19.89
N LEU A 459 6.33 19.68 -19.08
CA LEU A 459 4.97 19.97 -19.60
C LEU A 459 4.92 21.28 -20.38
N LYS A 460 5.56 22.33 -19.84
CA LYS A 460 5.69 23.61 -20.53
C LYS A 460 6.41 23.46 -21.87
N LEU A 461 7.54 22.75 -21.91
CA LEU A 461 8.31 22.54 -23.14
C LEU A 461 7.55 21.75 -24.19
N HIS A 462 6.81 20.71 -23.79
CA HIS A 462 5.96 19.95 -24.72
C HIS A 462 4.88 20.83 -25.35
N LYS A 463 4.25 21.70 -24.55
CA LYS A 463 3.22 22.60 -25.07
C LYS A 463 3.81 23.65 -26.02
N ILE A 464 4.98 24.22 -25.70
CA ILE A 464 5.63 25.24 -26.53
C ILE A 464 6.18 24.66 -27.85
N ASN A 465 6.79 23.47 -27.80
CA ASN A 465 7.51 22.91 -28.95
C ASN A 465 6.66 22.01 -29.84
N GLU A 466 5.73 21.24 -29.26
CA GLU A 466 4.96 20.21 -29.97
C GLU A 466 3.48 20.56 -30.09
N ASP A 467 3.05 21.70 -29.54
CA ASP A 467 1.65 22.12 -29.34
C ASP A 467 0.77 21.07 -28.62
N LYS A 468 1.40 20.08 -28.00
CA LYS A 468 0.73 18.97 -27.33
C LYS A 468 0.38 19.38 -25.90
N THR A 469 -0.90 19.34 -25.57
CA THR A 469 -1.37 19.54 -24.19
C THR A 469 -1.11 18.28 -23.37
N THR A 470 -0.05 18.31 -22.57
CA THR A 470 0.23 17.30 -21.55
C THR A 470 -0.21 17.82 -20.18
N VAL A 471 -0.62 16.89 -19.31
CA VAL A 471 -1.15 17.20 -17.98
C VAL A 471 -0.33 16.52 -16.88
N LEU A 472 -0.24 17.16 -15.72
CA LEU A 472 0.26 16.55 -14.48
C LEU A 472 -0.94 16.11 -13.65
N ASN A 473 -1.27 14.81 -13.69
CA ASN A 473 -2.22 14.22 -12.77
C ASN A 473 -1.54 13.95 -11.42
N VAL A 474 -1.97 14.65 -10.37
CA VAL A 474 -1.25 14.67 -9.08
C VAL A 474 -1.36 13.34 -8.33
N GLU A 475 -2.50 12.65 -8.42
CA GLU A 475 -2.66 11.33 -7.81
C GLU A 475 -1.74 10.29 -8.47
N SER A 476 -1.74 10.28 -9.81
CA SER A 476 -0.88 9.39 -10.60
C SER A 476 0.60 9.71 -10.36
N TYR A 477 0.95 11.00 -10.31
CA TYR A 477 2.28 11.47 -9.99
C TYR A 477 2.76 10.95 -8.63
N MET A 478 1.92 11.03 -7.58
CA MET A 478 2.29 10.57 -6.25
C MET A 478 2.55 9.06 -6.21
N GLY A 479 1.77 8.27 -6.94
CA GLY A 479 2.01 6.83 -7.08
C GLY A 479 3.37 6.54 -7.74
N ILE A 480 3.65 7.20 -8.86
CA ILE A 480 4.88 7.03 -9.63
C ILE A 480 6.11 7.53 -8.85
N PHE A 481 6.01 8.71 -8.22
CA PHE A 481 7.09 9.30 -7.45
C PHE A 481 7.48 8.43 -6.26
N LYS A 482 6.50 7.90 -5.50
CA LYS A 482 6.77 6.97 -4.38
C LYS A 482 7.55 5.73 -4.82
N ILE A 483 7.20 5.17 -5.98
CA ILE A 483 7.91 4.02 -6.57
C ILE A 483 9.35 4.39 -6.92
N HIS A 484 9.55 5.52 -7.62
CA HIS A 484 10.89 5.94 -8.06
C HIS A 484 11.78 6.42 -6.91
N SER A 485 11.20 7.01 -5.87
CA SER A 485 11.93 7.50 -4.70
C SER A 485 12.10 6.44 -3.62
N ASN A 486 11.88 5.13 -3.88
CA ASN A 486 11.97 4.06 -2.88
C ASN A 486 11.19 4.34 -1.57
N ASN A 487 9.97 4.89 -1.66
CA ASN A 487 9.15 5.27 -0.50
C ASN A 487 9.82 6.27 0.46
N LEU A 488 10.70 7.15 -0.04
CA LEU A 488 11.30 8.25 0.73
C LEU A 488 10.25 9.17 1.38
N ILE A 489 9.12 9.39 0.68
CA ILE A 489 8.02 10.23 1.13
C ILE A 489 6.85 9.35 1.57
N GLY A 490 6.18 9.75 2.65
CA GLY A 490 5.02 9.08 3.22
C GLY A 490 3.71 9.40 2.48
N ASN A 491 2.60 9.32 3.20
CA ASN A 491 1.26 9.52 2.62
C ASN A 491 0.87 10.99 2.61
N VAL A 492 1.44 11.76 1.68
CA VAL A 492 1.12 13.17 1.48
C VAL A 492 -0.20 13.31 0.73
N ASP A 493 -1.10 14.15 1.23
CA ASP A 493 -2.37 14.52 0.59
C ASP A 493 -2.11 15.28 -0.72
N TYR A 494 -2.88 14.99 -1.78
CA TYR A 494 -2.84 15.70 -3.05
C TYR A 494 -3.06 17.20 -2.90
N LYS A 495 -3.84 17.64 -1.89
CA LYS A 495 -4.06 19.06 -1.58
C LYS A 495 -2.76 19.77 -1.25
N LEU A 496 -1.89 19.11 -0.48
CA LEU A 496 -0.60 19.66 -0.10
C LEU A 496 0.35 19.73 -1.31
N ILE A 497 0.32 18.70 -2.17
CA ILE A 497 1.08 18.70 -3.41
C ILE A 497 0.62 19.82 -4.34
N ASN A 498 -0.68 20.02 -4.49
CA ASN A 498 -1.23 21.13 -5.26
C ASN A 498 -0.79 22.48 -4.72
N ALA A 499 -0.75 22.64 -3.40
CA ALA A 499 -0.27 23.86 -2.77
C ALA A 499 1.24 24.09 -3.02
N ILE A 500 2.05 23.03 -3.02
CA ILE A 500 3.47 23.11 -3.39
C ILE A 500 3.64 23.50 -4.87
N VAL A 501 2.85 22.89 -5.77
CA VAL A 501 2.86 23.25 -7.20
C VAL A 501 2.47 24.71 -7.39
N ASP A 502 1.39 25.15 -6.75
CA ASP A 502 0.92 26.54 -6.79
C ASP A 502 2.00 27.51 -6.29
N TRP A 503 2.68 27.16 -5.20
CA TRP A 503 3.80 27.93 -4.67
C TRP A 503 4.98 28.02 -5.64
N ILE A 504 5.38 26.92 -6.29
CA ILE A 504 6.46 26.92 -7.32
C ILE A 504 6.07 27.83 -8.49
N LEU A 505 4.83 27.70 -8.98
CA LEU A 505 4.34 28.46 -10.12
C LEU A 505 4.24 29.97 -9.84
N THR A 506 3.92 30.33 -8.60
CA THR A 506 3.74 31.71 -8.15
C THR A 506 5.08 32.36 -7.80
N ASN A 507 5.89 31.72 -6.96
CA ASN A 507 7.08 32.34 -6.36
C ASN A 507 8.35 32.11 -7.18
N GLU A 508 8.49 30.95 -7.83
CA GLU A 508 9.72 30.64 -8.57
C GLU A 508 9.58 30.94 -10.06
N PHE A 509 8.52 30.44 -10.69
CA PHE A 509 8.34 30.63 -12.13
C PHE A 509 7.69 31.97 -12.47
N ASN A 510 6.96 32.57 -11.52
CA ASN A 510 6.18 33.80 -11.73
C ASN A 510 5.25 33.70 -12.96
N GLU A 511 4.66 32.51 -13.16
CA GLU A 511 3.88 32.16 -14.35
C GLU A 511 2.50 31.60 -14.02
N ARG A 512 2.03 31.76 -12.77
CA ARG A 512 0.77 31.17 -12.29
C ARG A 512 -0.43 31.31 -13.23
N LYS A 513 -0.54 32.45 -13.93
CA LYS A 513 -1.61 32.76 -14.90
C LYS A 513 -1.56 31.92 -16.18
N LYS A 514 -0.42 31.31 -16.51
CA LYS A 514 -0.21 30.43 -17.68
C LYS A 514 -0.52 28.97 -17.38
N TRP A 515 -0.97 28.67 -16.16
CA TRP A 515 -1.27 27.33 -15.70
C TRP A 515 -2.72 27.23 -15.27
N LYS A 516 -3.38 26.14 -15.67
CA LYS A 516 -4.75 25.82 -15.28
C LYS A 516 -4.75 24.56 -14.43
N TYR A 517 -5.40 24.65 -13.27
CA TYR A 517 -5.70 23.50 -12.42
C TYR A 517 -7.16 23.09 -12.63
N ASP A 518 -7.40 21.80 -12.85
CA ASP A 518 -8.74 21.21 -12.88
C ASP A 518 -8.95 20.37 -11.62
N SER A 519 -9.81 20.85 -10.72
CA SER A 519 -10.10 20.21 -9.43
C SER A 519 -10.91 18.93 -9.55
N LYS A 520 -11.62 18.70 -10.67
CA LYS A 520 -12.43 17.49 -10.85
C LYS A 520 -11.60 16.26 -11.13
N VAL A 521 -10.49 16.45 -11.84
CA VAL A 521 -9.55 15.39 -12.23
C VAL A 521 -8.20 15.49 -11.51
N ILE A 522 -7.99 16.56 -10.74
CA ILE A 522 -6.77 16.83 -9.96
C ILE A 522 -5.54 16.94 -10.89
N GLU A 523 -5.69 17.75 -11.94
CA GLU A 523 -4.69 17.89 -13.01
C GLU A 523 -4.22 19.33 -13.20
N TRP A 524 -2.92 19.50 -13.44
CA TRP A 524 -2.33 20.76 -13.89
C TRP A 524 -1.99 20.70 -15.39
N SER A 525 -2.30 21.78 -16.10
CA SER A 525 -1.99 21.93 -17.53
C SER A 525 -1.42 23.31 -17.84
N TYR A 526 -0.49 23.38 -18.78
CA TYR A 526 0.03 24.64 -19.31
C TYR A 526 -0.90 25.14 -20.42
N ILE A 527 -1.35 26.39 -20.31
CA ILE A 527 -2.29 27.02 -21.24
C ILE A 527 -1.68 28.22 -22.01
N GLY A 528 -0.48 28.65 -21.62
CA GLY A 528 0.14 29.89 -22.08
C GLY A 528 1.11 29.76 -23.24
#